data_AF-A0A5N5WEF8-F1
#
_entry.id   AF-A0A5N5WEF8-F1
#
_cell.length_a   1.000
_cell.length_b   1.000
_cell.length_c   1.000
_cell.angle_alpha   90.00
_cell.angle_beta   90.00
_cell.angle_gamma   90.00
#
_symmetry.space_group_name_H-M   'P 1'
#
loop_
_entity.id
_entity.type
_entity.pdbx_description
1 polymer ?
#
loop_
_entity_poly.entity_id
_entity_poly.type
_entity_poly.pdbx_seq_one_letter_code
_entity_poly.pdbx_strand_id
1 'polypeptide(L)'
;MSVKDAFLGELYDVLRLEVLSSEIGGEPLMREYLVRRAAAFDRLADADWRSEYDADALLDALHYARALVEYDTLLGTTLGDIPVSAPCWAEDPRGYARQEHAMWVLKHDVPEAGH
;
A
#
# COMPACT_ATOMS: atom_id res chain seq x y z
N MET A 1 -7.81 14.76 16.69
CA MET A 1 -7.00 13.53 16.57
C MET A 1 -5.67 13.95 15.98
N SER A 2 -4.53 13.54 16.56
CA SER A 2 -3.22 13.89 15.99
C SER A 2 -2.98 13.11 14.70
N VAL A 3 -2.21 13.66 13.76
CA VAL A 3 -1.75 12.95 12.54
C VAL A 3 -1.08 11.63 12.92
N LYS A 4 -0.33 11.63 14.02
CA LYS A 4 0.29 10.44 14.59
C LYS A 4 -0.73 9.39 15.04
N ASP A 5 -1.82 9.80 15.68
CA ASP A 5 -2.85 8.86 16.19
C ASP A 5 -3.61 8.21 15.02
N ALA A 6 -3.92 8.99 13.98
CA ALA A 6 -4.56 8.49 12.77
C ALA A 6 -3.66 7.47 12.04
N PHE A 7 -2.36 7.77 11.92
CA PHE A 7 -1.39 6.88 11.32
C PHE A 7 -1.18 5.58 12.13
N LEU A 8 -1.16 5.67 13.47
CA LEU A 8 -1.11 4.47 14.31
C LEU A 8 -2.35 3.59 14.13
N GLY A 9 -3.54 4.19 14.06
CA GLY A 9 -4.78 3.47 13.76
C GLY A 9 -4.70 2.71 12.43
N GLU A 10 -4.23 3.38 11.38
CA GLU A 10 -4.00 2.76 10.08
C GLU A 10 -2.98 1.60 10.15
N LEU A 11 -1.84 1.78 10.82
CA LEU A 11 -0.87 0.70 10.97
C LEU A 11 -1.44 -0.53 11.68
N TYR A 12 -2.29 -0.33 12.69
CA TYR A 12 -2.99 -1.43 13.34
C TYR A 12 -3.92 -2.18 12.37
N ASP A 13 -4.67 -1.45 11.53
CA ASP A 13 -5.52 -2.08 10.53
C ASP A 13 -4.70 -2.88 9.50
N VAL A 14 -3.56 -2.35 9.09
CA VAL A 14 -2.65 -3.05 8.16
C VAL A 14 -2.05 -4.31 8.80
N LEU A 15 -1.62 -4.25 10.06
CA LEU A 15 -1.13 -5.44 10.78
C LEU A 15 -2.22 -6.49 10.95
N ARG A 16 -3.46 -6.07 11.18
CA ARG A 16 -4.61 -6.98 11.22
C ARG A 16 -4.83 -7.64 9.85
N LEU A 17 -4.73 -6.88 8.76
CA LEU A 17 -4.83 -7.40 7.40
C LEU A 17 -3.74 -8.41 7.07
N GLU A 18 -2.52 -8.21 7.55
CA GLU A 18 -1.43 -9.18 7.39
C GLU A 18 -1.84 -10.56 7.91
N VAL A 19 -2.30 -10.62 9.16
CA VAL A 19 -2.79 -11.86 9.78
C VAL A 19 -3.92 -12.48 8.97
N LEU A 20 -4.94 -11.68 8.62
CA LEU A 20 -6.11 -12.16 7.88
C LEU A 20 -5.78 -12.66 6.47
N SER A 21 -4.86 -12.00 5.78
CA SER A 21 -4.38 -12.40 4.45
C SER A 21 -3.61 -13.72 4.49
N SER A 22 -2.94 -14.00 5.62
CA SER A 22 -2.14 -15.22 5.82
C SER A 22 -2.97 -16.43 6.27
N GLU A 23 -4.09 -16.19 6.97
CA GLU A 23 -4.86 -17.27 7.60
C GLU A 23 -6.18 -17.61 6.87
N ILE A 24 -6.93 -16.64 6.31
CA ILE A 24 -8.37 -16.86 6.02
C ILE A 24 -8.89 -16.33 4.66
N GLY A 25 -8.19 -15.47 3.89
CA GLY A 25 -8.88 -14.68 2.83
C GLY A 25 -8.38 -14.68 1.39
N GLY A 26 -7.45 -15.54 0.98
CA GLY A 26 -7.07 -15.67 -0.43
C GLY A 26 -6.50 -14.40 -1.09
N GLU A 27 -6.33 -14.47 -2.41
CA GLU A 27 -5.69 -13.43 -3.25
C GLU A 27 -6.17 -11.98 -2.98
N PRO A 28 -7.48 -11.67 -2.84
CA PRO A 28 -7.92 -10.29 -2.68
C PRO A 28 -7.42 -9.60 -1.39
N LEU A 29 -7.35 -10.33 -0.26
CA LEU A 29 -6.86 -9.75 1.00
C LEU A 29 -5.34 -9.56 0.99
N MET A 30 -4.59 -10.44 0.31
CA MET A 30 -3.15 -10.27 0.14
C MET A 30 -2.87 -9.01 -0.67
N ARG A 31 -3.63 -8.77 -1.75
CA ARG A 31 -3.47 -7.56 -2.54
C ARG A 31 -3.76 -6.30 -1.74
N GLU A 32 -4.87 -6.27 -1.00
CA GLU A 32 -5.19 -5.12 -0.13
C GLU A 32 -4.10 -4.88 0.92
N TYR A 33 -3.63 -5.95 1.56
CA TYR A 33 -2.51 -5.86 2.51
C TYR A 33 -1.29 -5.21 1.86
N LEU A 34 -0.84 -5.69 0.70
CA LEU A 34 0.34 -5.15 0.01
C LEU A 34 0.18 -3.67 -0.36
N VAL A 35 -0.97 -3.27 -0.90
CA VAL A 35 -1.27 -1.87 -1.24
C VAL A 35 -1.19 -0.97 0.00
N ARG A 36 -1.90 -1.35 1.07
CA ARG A 36 -2.00 -0.53 2.28
C ARG A 36 -0.67 -0.50 3.05
N ARG A 37 0.05 -1.62 3.10
CA ARG A 37 1.37 -1.72 3.75
C ARG A 37 2.41 -0.87 3.05
N ALA A 38 2.51 -0.96 1.72
CA ALA A 38 3.45 -0.16 0.93
C ALA A 38 3.16 1.34 1.10
N ALA A 39 1.89 1.76 1.05
CA ALA A 39 1.52 3.16 1.20
C ALA A 39 1.75 3.72 2.62
N ALA A 40 1.52 2.91 3.66
CA ALA A 40 1.79 3.31 5.04
C ALA A 40 3.28 3.55 5.28
N PHE A 41 4.15 2.64 4.80
CA PHE A 41 5.60 2.83 4.91
C PHE A 41 6.14 3.92 3.99
N ASP A 42 5.54 4.12 2.82
CA ASP A 42 5.89 5.22 1.93
C ASP A 42 5.69 6.58 2.62
N ARG A 43 4.53 6.78 3.27
CA ARG A 43 4.27 7.99 4.06
C ARG A 43 5.13 8.08 5.31
N LEU A 44 5.50 6.94 5.91
CA LEU A 44 6.39 6.91 7.07
C LEU A 44 7.81 7.33 6.73
N ALA A 45 8.31 6.94 5.56
CA ALA A 45 9.63 7.30 5.04
C ALA A 45 9.74 8.79 4.64
N ASP A 46 8.60 9.44 4.40
CA ASP A 46 8.52 10.86 4.03
C ASP A 46 8.10 11.74 5.25
N ALA A 47 8.02 11.17 6.46
CA ALA A 47 7.47 11.85 7.63
C ALA A 47 8.51 12.69 8.41
N ASP A 48 8.33 14.02 8.41
CA ASP A 48 9.19 15.00 9.10
C ASP A 48 9.41 14.77 10.61
N TRP A 49 8.55 13.98 11.25
CA TRP A 49 8.58 13.72 12.69
C TRP A 49 9.44 12.51 13.09
N ARG A 50 10.15 11.89 12.14
CA ARG A 50 11.11 10.82 12.43
C ARG A 50 12.56 11.32 12.46
N SER A 51 13.31 10.74 13.40
CA SER A 51 14.75 10.95 13.62
C SER A 51 15.60 10.25 12.55
N GLU A 52 16.88 10.61 12.49
CA GLU A 52 17.99 10.22 11.59
C GLU A 52 18.20 8.71 11.25
N TYR A 53 17.32 7.81 11.71
CA TYR A 53 17.36 6.35 11.48
C TYR A 53 16.17 5.87 10.63
N ASP A 54 15.87 6.57 9.54
CA ASP A 54 14.69 6.33 8.68
C ASP A 54 14.94 5.37 7.50
N ALA A 55 16.14 4.78 7.44
CA ALA A 55 16.50 3.84 6.39
C ALA A 55 15.60 2.60 6.38
N ASP A 56 15.16 2.13 7.56
CA ASP A 56 14.32 0.93 7.67
C ASP A 56 12.93 1.14 7.06
N ALA A 57 12.29 2.29 7.28
CA ALA A 57 10.98 2.54 6.67
C ALA A 57 11.07 2.73 5.16
N LEU A 58 12.16 3.34 4.65
CA LEU A 58 12.40 3.40 3.22
C LEU A 58 12.62 2.01 2.62
N LEU A 59 13.38 1.14 3.29
CA LEU A 59 13.60 -0.24 2.87
C LEU A 59 12.30 -1.04 2.89
N ASP A 60 11.50 -0.91 3.93
CA ASP A 60 10.18 -1.54 4.04
C ASP A 60 9.23 -1.04 2.94
N ALA A 61 9.19 0.27 2.70
CA ALA A 61 8.38 0.86 1.62
C ALA A 61 8.76 0.27 0.26
N LEU A 62 10.06 0.19 -0.04
CA LEU A 62 10.57 -0.41 -1.27
C LEU A 62 10.27 -1.92 -1.35
N HIS A 63 10.43 -2.63 -0.24
CA HIS A 63 10.16 -4.07 -0.16
C HIS A 63 8.70 -4.39 -0.49
N TYR A 64 7.76 -3.74 0.19
CA TYR A 64 6.34 -3.98 -0.02
C TYR A 64 5.85 -3.45 -1.38
N ALA A 65 6.40 -2.33 -1.86
CA ALA A 65 6.09 -1.84 -3.20
C ALA A 65 6.52 -2.83 -4.30
N ARG A 66 7.70 -3.45 -4.17
CA ARG A 66 8.14 -4.50 -5.11
C ARG A 66 7.27 -5.76 -4.99
N ALA A 67 6.95 -6.19 -3.79
CA ALA A 67 6.05 -7.32 -3.58
C ALA A 67 4.68 -7.09 -4.22
N LEU A 68 4.15 -5.86 -4.16
CA LEU A 68 2.92 -5.49 -4.86
C LEU A 68 3.07 -5.57 -6.40
N VAL A 69 4.16 -5.03 -6.96
CA VAL A 69 4.43 -5.12 -8.41
C VAL A 69 4.52 -6.58 -8.85
N GLU A 70 5.24 -7.41 -8.12
CA GLU A 70 5.38 -8.85 -8.42
C GLU A 70 4.03 -9.56 -8.37
N TYR A 71 3.25 -9.29 -7.31
CA TYR A 71 1.93 -9.84 -7.12
C TYR A 71 0.98 -9.48 -8.27
N ASP A 72 0.92 -8.20 -8.62
CA ASP A 72 0.07 -7.67 -9.67
C ASP A 72 0.52 -8.11 -11.07
N THR A 73 1.83 -8.29 -11.28
CA THR A 73 2.37 -8.86 -12.51
C THR A 73 1.96 -10.32 -12.67
N LEU A 74 2.02 -11.10 -11.59
CA LEU A 74 1.68 -12.52 -11.61
C LEU A 74 0.19 -12.76 -11.89
N LEU A 75 -0.68 -11.94 -11.30
CA LEU A 75 -2.14 -12.11 -11.40
C LEU A 75 -2.79 -11.22 -12.47
N GLY A 76 -2.02 -10.33 -13.12
CA GLY A 76 -2.53 -9.41 -14.12
C GLY A 76 -3.51 -8.38 -13.55
N THR A 77 -3.31 -7.97 -12.30
CA THR A 77 -4.19 -7.04 -11.58
C THR A 77 -3.59 -5.65 -11.53
N THR A 78 -4.42 -4.62 -11.74
CA THR A 78 -4.04 -3.21 -11.58
C THR A 78 -5.33 -2.41 -11.34
N LEU A 79 -5.30 -1.41 -10.47
CA LEU A 79 -6.42 -0.50 -10.24
C LEU A 79 -6.22 0.87 -10.91
N GLY A 80 -4.98 1.34 -11.01
CA GLY A 80 -4.67 2.63 -11.62
C GLY A 80 -4.50 2.60 -13.13
N ASP A 81 -4.36 3.81 -13.68
CA ASP A 81 -4.41 4.05 -15.12
C ASP A 81 -3.16 3.55 -15.86
N ILE A 82 -2.00 3.51 -15.19
CA ILE A 82 -0.77 2.97 -15.76
C ILE A 82 -0.66 1.49 -15.37
N PRO A 83 -0.61 0.57 -16.34
CA PRO A 83 -0.60 -0.87 -16.08
C PRO A 83 0.65 -1.31 -15.32
N VAL A 84 0.53 -2.38 -14.51
CA VAL A 84 1.67 -2.96 -13.78
C VAL A 84 2.86 -3.34 -14.69
N SER A 85 2.60 -3.68 -15.94
CA SER A 85 3.63 -4.03 -16.94
C SER A 85 4.40 -2.83 -17.49
N ALA A 86 4.06 -1.60 -17.09
CA ALA A 86 4.74 -0.40 -17.56
C ALA A 86 6.21 -0.38 -17.05
N PRO A 87 7.20 -0.17 -17.93
CA PRO A 87 8.62 -0.21 -17.55
C PRO A 87 9.03 0.78 -16.46
N CYS A 88 8.30 1.89 -16.30
CA CYS A 88 8.59 2.90 -15.27
C CYS A 88 8.50 2.35 -13.84
N TRP A 89 7.73 1.28 -13.61
CA TRP A 89 7.56 0.68 -12.27
C TRP A 89 8.74 -0.16 -11.82
N ALA A 90 9.63 -0.56 -12.74
CA ALA A 90 10.89 -1.19 -12.37
C ALA A 90 11.85 -0.21 -11.67
N GLU A 91 11.80 1.07 -12.08
CA GLU A 91 12.64 2.14 -11.52
C GLU A 91 11.96 2.84 -10.33
N ASP A 92 10.63 2.92 -10.35
CA ASP A 92 9.83 3.55 -9.27
C ASP A 92 8.68 2.64 -8.78
N PRO A 93 8.99 1.58 -8.01
CA PRO A 93 7.95 0.73 -7.42
C PRO A 93 7.11 1.50 -6.38
N ARG A 94 7.69 2.50 -5.68
CA ARG A 94 6.94 3.33 -4.72
C ARG A 94 5.87 4.16 -5.44
N GLY A 95 6.17 4.70 -6.61
CA GLY A 95 5.21 5.37 -7.50
C GLY A 95 4.04 4.46 -7.88
N TYR A 96 4.32 3.20 -8.22
CA TYR A 96 3.26 2.21 -8.46
C TYR A 96 2.37 2.02 -7.23
N ALA A 97 2.96 1.80 -6.05
CA ALA A 97 2.20 1.63 -4.82
C ALA A 97 1.32 2.85 -4.47
N ARG A 98 1.81 4.07 -4.72
CA ARG A 98 1.04 5.32 -4.53
C ARG A 98 -0.17 5.38 -5.46
N GLN A 99 -0.01 5.03 -6.74
CA GLN A 99 -1.10 4.97 -7.71
C GLN A 99 -2.19 3.99 -7.23
N GLU A 100 -1.78 2.77 -6.89
CA GLU A 100 -2.72 1.72 -6.48
C GLU A 100 -3.44 2.06 -5.19
N HIS A 101 -2.73 2.67 -4.23
CA HIS A 101 -3.34 3.16 -3.00
C HIS A 101 -4.32 4.29 -3.25
N ALA A 102 -4.01 5.25 -4.12
CA ALA A 102 -4.93 6.33 -4.46
C ALA A 102 -6.25 5.78 -5.03
N MET A 103 -6.19 4.77 -5.90
CA MET A 103 -7.38 4.12 -6.44
C MET A 103 -8.11 3.27 -5.42
N TRP A 104 -7.39 2.59 -4.53
CA TRP A 104 -7.99 1.86 -3.41
C TRP A 104 -8.79 2.81 -2.50
N VAL A 105 -8.21 3.96 -2.13
CA VAL A 105 -8.90 4.99 -1.34
C VAL A 105 -10.15 5.46 -2.06
N LEU A 106 -10.07 5.82 -3.34
CA LEU A 106 -11.25 6.23 -4.12
C LEU A 106 -12.36 5.18 -4.16
N LYS A 107 -12.01 3.89 -4.23
CA LYS A 107 -12.98 2.80 -4.23
C LYS A 107 -13.69 2.62 -2.88
N HIS A 108 -13.06 2.99 -1.76
CA HIS A 108 -13.56 2.75 -0.41
C HIS A 108 -14.05 4.01 0.31
N ASP A 109 -13.65 5.20 -0.13
CA ASP A 109 -14.07 6.50 0.42
C ASP A 109 -15.28 7.11 -0.31
N VAL A 110 -15.65 6.61 -1.50
CA VAL A 110 -16.89 7.02 -2.15
C VAL A 110 -18.05 6.31 -1.44
N PRO A 111 -18.94 7.03 -0.71
CA PRO A 111 -20.16 6.43 -0.20
C PRO A 111 -20.96 5.97 -1.43
N GLU A 112 -21.44 4.73 -1.43
CA GLU A 112 -22.38 4.29 -2.46
C GLU A 112 -23.49 5.34 -2.56
N ALA A 113 -23.56 6.03 -3.70
CA ALA A 113 -24.67 6.91 -3.98
C ALA A 113 -25.92 6.03 -4.01
N GLY A 114 -26.68 6.07 -2.92
CA GLY A 114 -27.89 5.28 -2.73
C GLY A 114 -28.76 5.31 -3.97
N HIS A 115 -29.10 4.12 -4.46
CA HIS A 115 -30.11 3.91 -5.50
C HIS A 115 -31.50 4.28 -4.99
#